data_AF-A0AAW8G5E3-F1
#
_entry.id   AF-A0AAW8G5E3-F1
#
_cell.length_a   1.000
_cell.length_b   1.000
_cell.length_c   1.000
_cell.angle_alpha   90.00
_cell.angle_beta   90.00
_cell.angle_gamma   90.00
#
_symmetry.space_group_name_H-M   'P 1'
#
loop_
_entity.id
_entity.type
_entity.pdbx_description
1 polymer ?
#
loop_
_entity_poly.entity_id
_entity_poly.type
_entity_poly.pdbx_seq_one_letter_code
_entity_poly.pdbx_strand_id
1 'polypeptide(L)'
;MNKSFFFLIIFFIIFSCQNRYNYITYLNKVNKIDSIYRIDNDTITALTMYQKLFKKYPPHNSYLIKEYETYIFLSDKYNRDFGGKESLYKLIALVAPNWKYNRMDNDFFTLYKKYGIDSIAVESRVGEWKKSLNKILVDSFSTAFFRNQEFRMPKYIERLQTANDKKNAQLIAWTISHYGYPSLQKIGLWGNNDIFMPMGNMLNHMASTNNVLYPYFKEKILHYVKTGECTPDDYAAMIDKRAFIEGRGQEYGTFSNMLISDSVKVNNNRKKIGMPSLKYSRKIYKDYFKD
;
A
#
# COMPACT_ATOMS: atom_id res chain seq x y z
N MET A 1 -24.59 13.52 34.93
CA MET A 1 -23.66 13.37 33.78
C MET A 1 -23.72 14.63 32.93
N ASN A 2 -22.62 15.38 32.86
CA ASN A 2 -22.55 16.67 32.17
C ASN A 2 -22.95 16.55 30.69
N LYS A 3 -23.85 17.40 30.21
CA LYS A 3 -24.26 17.48 28.80
C LYS A 3 -23.04 17.62 27.86
N SER A 4 -21.95 18.25 28.32
CA SER A 4 -20.67 18.34 27.58
C SER A 4 -19.97 16.99 27.36
N PHE A 5 -20.12 16.02 28.28
CA PHE A 5 -19.50 14.69 28.14
C PHE A 5 -20.25 13.84 27.10
N PHE A 6 -21.56 14.04 26.98
CA PHE A 6 -22.40 13.38 25.97
C PHE A 6 -22.10 13.89 24.56
N PHE A 7 -21.85 15.20 24.40
CA PHE A 7 -21.43 15.78 23.11
C PHE A 7 -20.03 15.32 22.68
N LEU A 8 -19.09 15.14 23.61
CA LEU A 8 -17.76 14.59 23.32
C LEU A 8 -17.84 13.14 22.81
N ILE A 9 -18.65 12.30 23.44
CA ILE A 9 -18.86 10.90 23.02
C ILE A 9 -19.55 10.85 21.65
N ILE A 10 -20.54 11.70 21.39
CA ILE A 10 -21.19 11.78 20.07
C ILE A 10 -20.19 12.24 19.01
N PHE A 11 -19.32 13.22 19.29
CA PHE A 11 -18.29 13.68 18.34
C PHE A 11 -17.32 12.56 17.92
N PHE A 12 -16.91 11.70 18.85
CA PHE A 12 -16.08 10.52 18.53
C PHE A 12 -16.82 9.48 17.66
N ILE A 13 -18.13 9.35 17.81
CA ILE A 13 -18.94 8.42 16.99
C ILE A 13 -19.11 8.95 15.55
N ILE A 14 -19.23 10.27 15.34
CA ILE A 14 -19.33 10.85 13.98
C ILE A 14 -18.00 10.88 13.23
N PHE A 15 -16.87 10.95 13.94
CA PHE A 15 -15.53 10.82 13.36
C PHE A 15 -15.07 9.37 13.13
N SER A 16 -15.81 8.39 13.64
CA SER A 16 -15.68 6.98 13.26
C SER A 16 -16.33 6.72 11.87
N CYS A 17 -15.93 7.48 10.85
CA CYS A 17 -16.16 7.06 9.47
C CYS A 17 -15.19 5.92 9.12
N GLN A 18 -15.46 4.72 9.64
CA GLN A 18 -14.89 3.50 9.09
C GLN A 18 -15.33 3.40 7.61
N ASN A 19 -14.32 3.49 6.73
CA ASN A 19 -14.35 3.40 5.26
C ASN A 19 -15.72 3.23 4.59
N ARG A 20 -16.30 4.36 4.15
CA ARG A 20 -17.47 4.36 3.24
C ARG A 20 -17.18 3.75 1.87
N TYR A 21 -15.92 3.51 1.52
CA TYR A 21 -15.49 3.07 0.20
C TYR A 21 -14.95 1.65 0.22
N ASN A 22 -15.50 0.78 -0.63
CA ASN A 22 -14.91 -0.52 -0.92
C ASN A 22 -13.69 -0.32 -1.84
N TYR A 23 -12.50 -0.51 -1.28
CA TYR A 23 -11.24 -0.21 -1.97
C TYR A 23 -10.91 -1.21 -3.09
N ILE A 24 -11.44 -2.44 -3.02
CA ILE A 24 -11.34 -3.41 -4.12
C ILE A 24 -12.07 -2.91 -5.37
N THR A 25 -13.19 -2.20 -5.18
CA THR A 25 -13.91 -1.57 -6.31
C THR A 25 -13.09 -0.42 -6.91
N TYR A 26 -12.40 0.36 -6.07
CA TYR A 26 -11.49 1.40 -6.52
C TYR A 26 -10.33 0.81 -7.33
N LEU A 27 -9.63 -0.17 -6.78
CA LEU A 27 -8.48 -0.82 -7.43
C LEU A 27 -8.83 -1.47 -8.77
N ASN A 28 -9.99 -2.13 -8.85
CA ASN A 28 -10.47 -2.68 -10.13
C ASN A 28 -10.75 -1.60 -11.18
N LYS A 29 -11.19 -0.39 -10.75
CA LYS A 29 -11.33 0.76 -11.67
C LYS A 29 -9.97 1.30 -12.07
N VAL A 30 -9.02 1.42 -11.14
CA VAL A 30 -7.64 1.81 -11.44
C VAL A 30 -7.05 0.87 -12.49
N ASN A 31 -7.11 -0.45 -12.29
CA ASN A 31 -6.60 -1.43 -13.26
C ASN A 31 -7.23 -1.27 -14.66
N LYS A 32 -8.53 -0.95 -14.72
CA LYS A 32 -9.23 -0.70 -15.99
C LYS A 32 -8.71 0.57 -16.66
N ILE A 33 -8.59 1.67 -15.92
CA ILE A 33 -8.16 2.96 -16.46
C ILE A 33 -6.70 2.89 -16.90
N ASP A 34 -5.85 2.31 -16.06
CA ASP A 34 -4.43 2.10 -16.36
C ASP A 34 -4.24 1.22 -17.60
N SER A 35 -5.09 0.20 -17.80
CA SER A 35 -5.03 -0.63 -19.02
C SER A 35 -5.37 0.18 -20.27
N ILE A 36 -6.37 1.06 -20.22
CA ILE A 36 -6.71 1.95 -21.34
C ILE A 36 -5.53 2.88 -21.65
N TYR A 37 -4.87 3.38 -20.61
CA TYR A 37 -3.69 4.23 -20.77
C TYR A 37 -2.48 3.46 -21.33
N ARG A 38 -2.09 2.32 -20.76
CA ARG A 38 -0.82 1.62 -21.07
C ARG A 38 -0.90 0.65 -22.24
N ILE A 39 -2.08 0.08 -22.51
CA ILE A 39 -2.29 -0.93 -23.56
C ILE A 39 -2.89 -0.27 -24.79
N ASP A 40 -3.99 0.45 -24.59
CA ASP A 40 -4.74 1.05 -25.69
C ASP A 40 -4.13 2.40 -26.12
N ASN A 41 -3.21 2.95 -25.31
CA ASN A 41 -2.58 4.27 -25.50
C ASN A 41 -3.58 5.43 -25.56
N ASP A 42 -4.78 5.25 -25.02
CA ASP A 42 -5.83 6.27 -25.03
C ASP A 42 -5.75 7.15 -23.76
N THR A 43 -4.89 8.15 -23.83
CA THR A 43 -4.63 9.06 -22.71
C THR A 43 -5.85 9.92 -22.37
N ILE A 44 -6.64 10.35 -23.35
CA ILE A 44 -7.76 11.28 -23.13
C ILE A 44 -8.92 10.58 -22.41
N THR A 45 -9.24 9.36 -22.83
CA THR A 45 -10.23 8.53 -22.12
C THR A 45 -9.75 8.21 -20.71
N ALA A 46 -8.48 7.80 -20.55
CA ALA A 46 -7.93 7.49 -19.24
C ALA A 46 -8.00 8.68 -18.27
N LEU A 47 -7.59 9.88 -18.71
CA LEU A 47 -7.69 11.12 -17.92
C LEU A 47 -9.12 11.43 -17.49
N THR A 48 -10.08 11.31 -18.40
CA THR A 48 -11.51 11.54 -18.09
C THR A 48 -12.01 10.57 -17.02
N MET A 49 -11.59 9.31 -17.09
CA MET A 49 -11.96 8.30 -16.12
C MET A 49 -11.26 8.49 -14.77
N TYR A 50 -9.99 8.87 -14.76
CA TYR A 50 -9.27 9.21 -13.53
C TYR A 50 -9.91 10.41 -12.83
N GLN A 51 -10.25 11.47 -13.56
CA GLN A 51 -10.93 12.64 -12.97
C GLN A 51 -12.24 12.23 -12.30
N LYS A 52 -13.05 11.37 -12.93
CA LYS A 52 -14.27 10.82 -12.33
C LYS A 52 -13.98 9.95 -11.10
N LEU A 53 -12.90 9.17 -11.13
CA LEU A 53 -12.48 8.32 -10.01
C LEU A 53 -12.10 9.16 -8.79
N PHE A 54 -11.23 10.15 -8.96
CA PHE A 54 -10.71 10.98 -7.86
C PHE A 54 -11.70 12.01 -7.32
N LYS A 55 -12.79 12.30 -8.06
CA LYS A 55 -13.96 13.00 -7.51
C LYS A 55 -14.74 12.16 -6.50
N LYS A 56 -14.69 10.82 -6.62
CA LYS A 56 -15.46 9.89 -5.78
C LYS A 56 -14.64 9.26 -4.66
N TYR A 57 -13.37 8.97 -4.90
CA TYR A 57 -12.51 8.27 -3.95
C TYR A 57 -11.34 9.17 -3.53
N PRO A 58 -10.92 9.11 -2.25
CA PRO A 58 -9.64 9.67 -1.85
C PRO A 58 -8.52 9.10 -2.74
N PRO A 59 -7.55 9.94 -3.15
CA PRO A 59 -6.48 9.48 -4.00
C PRO A 59 -5.56 8.51 -3.26
N HIS A 60 -4.93 7.64 -4.03
CA HIS A 60 -3.95 6.67 -3.59
C HIS A 60 -2.99 6.36 -4.74
N ASN A 61 -1.91 5.65 -4.43
CA ASN A 61 -0.99 5.11 -5.42
C ASN A 61 -0.80 3.62 -5.14
N SER A 62 -1.35 2.80 -6.02
CA SER A 62 -1.16 1.36 -6.06
C SER A 62 0.27 1.03 -6.50
N TYR A 63 0.77 -0.13 -6.05
CA TYR A 63 2.11 -0.60 -6.36
C TYR A 63 2.36 -0.62 -7.88
N LEU A 64 3.44 0.05 -8.32
CA LEU A 64 3.89 0.22 -9.71
C LEU A 64 2.95 0.98 -10.67
N ILE A 65 1.69 1.24 -10.32
CA ILE A 65 0.76 1.99 -11.17
C ILE A 65 0.87 3.49 -10.93
N LYS A 66 0.98 3.92 -9.66
CA LYS A 66 1.06 5.34 -9.26
C LYS A 66 -0.06 6.18 -9.91
N GLU A 67 -1.31 5.74 -9.80
CA GLU A 67 -2.45 6.25 -10.55
C GLU A 67 -2.73 7.74 -10.34
N TYR A 68 -2.58 8.24 -9.12
CA TYR A 68 -2.85 9.65 -8.84
C TYR A 68 -1.71 10.54 -9.34
N GLU A 69 -0.46 10.12 -9.14
CA GLU A 69 0.72 10.78 -9.70
C GLU A 69 0.60 10.87 -11.23
N THR A 70 0.32 9.74 -11.88
CA THR A 70 0.11 9.66 -13.34
C THR A 70 -1.01 10.60 -13.80
N TYR A 71 -2.14 10.62 -13.11
CA TYR A 71 -3.24 11.53 -13.42
C TYR A 71 -2.83 13.01 -13.34
N ILE A 72 -2.09 13.40 -12.31
CA ILE A 72 -1.64 14.78 -12.13
C ILE A 72 -0.70 15.19 -13.28
N PHE A 73 0.35 14.42 -13.53
CA PHE A 73 1.33 14.73 -14.58
C PHE A 73 0.71 14.75 -15.99
N LEU A 74 -0.14 13.78 -16.30
CA LEU A 74 -0.85 13.77 -17.58
C LEU A 74 -1.83 14.93 -17.68
N SER A 75 -2.53 15.29 -16.60
CA SER A 75 -3.44 16.42 -16.64
C SER A 75 -2.69 17.73 -16.89
N ASP A 76 -1.55 17.93 -16.23
CA ASP A 76 -0.67 19.09 -16.49
C ASP A 76 -0.20 19.13 -17.95
N LYS A 77 0.34 18.01 -18.45
CA LYS A 77 0.86 17.88 -19.82
C LYS A 77 -0.19 18.19 -20.88
N TYR A 78 -1.44 17.79 -20.65
CA TYR A 78 -2.56 17.97 -21.59
C TYR A 78 -3.45 19.18 -21.26
N ASN A 79 -2.99 20.10 -20.40
CA ASN A 79 -3.72 21.30 -19.98
C ASN A 79 -5.15 20.99 -19.47
N ARG A 80 -5.31 19.90 -18.72
CA ARG A 80 -6.55 19.52 -18.04
C ARG A 80 -6.50 19.95 -16.59
N ASP A 81 -7.62 20.46 -16.09
CA ASP A 81 -7.75 20.81 -14.68
C ASP A 81 -7.77 19.56 -13.80
N PHE A 82 -6.75 19.46 -12.93
CA PHE A 82 -6.64 18.43 -11.92
C PHE A 82 -6.93 18.92 -10.49
N GLY A 83 -7.32 20.19 -10.30
CA GLY A 83 -7.63 20.80 -9.01
C GLY A 83 -6.50 21.64 -8.40
N GLY A 84 -5.44 21.95 -9.15
CA GLY A 84 -4.38 22.87 -8.75
C GLY A 84 -3.63 22.47 -7.46
N LYS A 85 -3.27 23.47 -6.65
CA LYS A 85 -2.40 23.31 -5.45
C LYS A 85 -2.93 22.26 -4.46
N GLU A 86 -4.25 22.21 -4.23
CA GLU A 86 -4.86 21.25 -3.30
C GLU A 86 -4.59 19.80 -3.73
N SER A 87 -4.66 19.52 -5.02
CA SER A 87 -4.37 18.21 -5.56
C SER A 87 -2.89 17.85 -5.46
N LEU A 88 -2.00 18.83 -5.60
CA LEU A 88 -0.56 18.66 -5.37
C LEU A 88 -0.25 18.37 -3.90
N TYR A 89 -0.89 19.05 -2.95
CA TYR A 89 -0.69 18.74 -1.52
C TYR A 89 -1.13 17.31 -1.17
N LYS A 90 -2.22 16.80 -1.77
CA LYS A 90 -2.62 15.40 -1.62
C LYS A 90 -1.57 14.43 -2.15
N LEU A 91 -0.92 14.76 -3.27
CA LEU A 91 0.13 13.92 -3.86
C LEU A 91 1.35 13.82 -2.93
N ILE A 92 1.72 14.89 -2.20
CA ILE A 92 2.84 14.86 -1.25
C ILE A 92 2.68 13.69 -0.25
N ALA A 93 1.50 13.53 0.36
CA ALA A 93 1.27 12.48 1.35
C ALA A 93 1.38 11.05 0.78
N LEU A 94 1.16 10.88 -0.54
CA LEU A 94 1.29 9.59 -1.22
C LEU A 94 2.74 9.26 -1.56
N VAL A 95 3.58 10.26 -1.82
CA VAL A 95 5.01 10.07 -2.15
C VAL A 95 5.92 10.18 -0.91
N ALA A 96 5.44 10.78 0.17
CA ALA A 96 6.18 10.98 1.41
C ALA A 96 6.76 9.69 2.03
N PRO A 97 6.10 8.52 1.99
CA PRO A 97 6.67 7.28 2.50
C PRO A 97 8.05 6.96 1.91
N ASN A 98 8.27 7.24 0.63
CA ASN A 98 9.55 7.00 -0.04
C ASN A 98 10.30 8.30 -0.36
N TRP A 99 10.12 9.35 0.45
CA TRP A 99 10.70 10.67 0.21
C TRP A 99 12.23 10.66 0.08
N LYS A 100 12.91 9.71 0.74
CA LYS A 100 14.36 9.47 0.59
C LYS A 100 14.81 9.46 -0.88
N TYR A 101 14.01 8.86 -1.76
CA TYR A 101 14.29 8.80 -3.20
C TYR A 101 13.41 9.75 -4.02
N ASN A 102 12.13 9.90 -3.66
CA ASN A 102 11.21 10.74 -4.44
C ASN A 102 11.62 12.22 -4.45
N ARG A 103 12.40 12.67 -3.46
CA ARG A 103 12.98 14.02 -3.44
C ARG A 103 14.06 14.28 -4.51
N MET A 104 14.51 13.24 -5.22
CA MET A 104 15.48 13.35 -6.31
C MET A 104 14.81 13.54 -7.68
N ASP A 105 13.48 13.47 -7.73
CA ASP A 105 12.72 13.64 -8.96
C ASP A 105 12.61 15.13 -9.34
N ASN A 106 13.34 15.51 -10.40
CA ASN A 106 13.35 16.89 -10.91
C ASN A 106 12.00 17.28 -11.54
N ASP A 107 11.30 16.35 -12.16
CA ASP A 107 10.01 16.62 -12.80
C ASP A 107 8.96 16.92 -11.73
N PHE A 108 9.03 16.21 -10.59
CA PHE A 108 8.22 16.50 -9.42
C PHE A 108 8.38 17.95 -8.96
N PHE A 109 9.60 18.44 -8.69
CA PHE A 109 9.78 19.82 -8.24
C PHE A 109 9.47 20.86 -9.32
N THR A 110 9.72 20.54 -10.58
CA THR A 110 9.37 21.41 -11.72
C THR A 110 7.87 21.66 -11.78
N LEU A 111 7.07 20.59 -11.63
CA LEU A 111 5.61 20.68 -11.56
C LEU A 111 5.17 21.55 -10.37
N TYR A 112 5.68 21.30 -9.17
CA TYR A 112 5.25 22.06 -7.98
C TYR A 112 5.60 23.55 -8.11
N LYS A 113 6.80 23.86 -8.62
CA LYS A 113 7.24 25.24 -8.87
C LYS A 113 6.33 25.94 -9.89
N LYS A 114 5.92 25.26 -10.96
CA LYS A 114 4.97 25.79 -11.97
C LYS A 114 3.67 26.26 -11.32
N TYR A 115 3.21 25.55 -10.29
CA TYR A 115 2.00 25.90 -9.54
C TYR A 115 2.27 26.78 -8.31
N GLY A 116 3.46 27.37 -8.18
CA GLY A 116 3.78 28.30 -7.09
C GLY A 116 3.87 27.64 -5.71
N ILE A 117 4.37 26.41 -5.65
CA ILE A 117 4.77 25.71 -4.43
C ILE A 117 6.29 25.50 -4.51
N ASP A 118 7.04 26.17 -3.64
CA ASP A 118 8.49 26.00 -3.58
C ASP A 118 8.89 24.70 -2.87
N SER A 119 10.18 24.35 -2.98
CA SER A 119 10.73 23.14 -2.36
C SER A 119 10.65 23.17 -0.84
N ILE A 120 10.73 24.35 -0.21
CA ILE A 120 10.64 24.50 1.25
C ILE A 120 9.23 24.10 1.72
N ALA A 121 8.19 24.54 1.02
CA ALA A 121 6.82 24.19 1.31
C ALA A 121 6.58 22.67 1.15
N VAL A 122 7.15 22.05 0.11
CA VAL A 122 7.08 20.59 -0.07
C VAL A 122 7.75 19.85 1.08
N GLU A 123 8.99 20.21 1.41
CA GLU A 123 9.76 19.59 2.49
C GLU A 123 9.06 19.77 3.85
N SER A 124 8.47 20.94 4.10
CA SER A 124 7.66 21.20 5.30
C SER A 124 6.48 20.24 5.42
N ARG A 125 5.72 20.03 4.32
CA ARG A 125 4.59 19.09 4.28
C ARG A 125 5.00 17.64 4.50
N VAL A 126 6.14 17.22 3.95
CA VAL A 126 6.70 15.89 4.24
C VAL A 126 7.11 15.78 5.71
N GLY A 127 7.67 16.84 6.29
CA GLY A 127 7.98 16.92 7.71
C GLY A 127 6.73 16.81 8.60
N GLU A 128 5.63 17.47 8.24
CA GLU A 128 4.32 17.34 8.90
C GLU A 128 3.81 15.91 8.83
N TRP A 129 3.85 15.29 7.64
CA TRP A 129 3.47 13.89 7.46
C TRP A 129 4.30 12.97 8.37
N LYS A 130 5.63 13.14 8.41
CA LYS A 130 6.52 12.33 9.26
C LYS A 130 6.20 12.49 10.75
N LYS A 131 5.84 13.71 11.19
CA LYS A 131 5.42 13.98 12.57
C LYS A 131 4.08 13.34 12.92
N SER A 132 3.21 13.09 11.93
CA SER A 132 1.90 12.46 12.13
C SER A 132 1.97 10.95 12.35
N LEU A 133 3.11 10.30 12.04
CA LEU A 133 3.31 8.87 12.25
C LEU A 133 3.22 8.50 13.74
N ASN A 134 2.74 7.30 14.02
CA ASN A 134 2.67 6.78 15.38
C ASN A 134 4.08 6.36 15.83
N LYS A 135 4.74 7.22 16.61
CA LYS A 135 6.13 7.01 17.06
C LYS A 135 6.37 5.70 17.80
N ILE A 136 5.41 5.25 18.61
CA ILE A 136 5.52 3.98 19.35
C ILE A 136 5.54 2.81 18.36
N LEU A 137 4.65 2.85 17.37
CA LEU A 137 4.62 1.82 16.33
C LEU A 137 5.84 1.91 15.42
N VAL A 138 6.28 3.11 15.04
CA VAL A 138 7.52 3.30 14.26
C VAL A 138 8.70 2.62 14.97
N ASP A 139 8.88 2.87 16.26
CA ASP A 139 9.96 2.25 17.04
C ASP A 139 9.83 0.72 17.14
N SER A 140 8.62 0.25 17.45
CA SER A 140 8.31 -1.18 17.57
C SER A 140 8.58 -1.94 16.26
N PHE A 141 8.13 -1.38 15.14
CA PHE A 141 8.31 -2.00 13.83
C PHE A 141 9.76 -1.86 13.33
N SER A 142 10.46 -0.77 13.64
CA SER A 142 11.90 -0.65 13.32
C SER A 142 12.69 -1.80 13.96
N THR A 143 12.42 -2.08 15.23
CA THR A 143 13.02 -3.22 15.95
C THR A 143 12.60 -4.57 15.35
N ALA A 144 11.32 -4.73 15.01
CA ALA A 144 10.81 -5.97 14.42
C ALA A 144 11.41 -6.28 13.04
N PHE A 145 11.60 -5.26 12.20
CA PHE A 145 12.21 -5.36 10.88
C PHE A 145 13.71 -5.60 10.96
N PHE A 146 14.42 -4.91 11.86
CA PHE A 146 15.84 -5.20 12.12
C PHE A 146 16.03 -6.68 12.49
N ARG A 147 15.29 -7.16 13.49
CA ARG A 147 15.31 -8.57 13.93
C ARG A 147 14.87 -9.56 12.85
N ASN A 148 14.00 -9.14 11.93
CA ASN A 148 13.55 -9.98 10.83
C ASN A 148 14.70 -10.28 9.83
N GLN A 149 15.69 -9.38 9.71
CA GLN A 149 16.79 -9.48 8.76
C GLN A 149 18.10 -9.99 9.40
N GLU A 150 18.38 -9.60 10.64
CA GLU A 150 19.66 -9.83 11.35
C GLU A 150 20.16 -11.29 11.33
N PHE A 151 19.26 -12.28 11.39
CA PHE A 151 19.62 -13.70 11.46
C PHE A 151 19.31 -14.49 10.18
N ARG A 152 19.02 -13.79 9.08
CA ARG A 152 18.79 -14.40 7.76
C ARG A 152 20.04 -14.40 6.90
N MET A 153 20.93 -13.42 7.08
CA MET A 153 22.17 -13.26 6.32
C MET A 153 23.30 -12.80 7.26
N PRO A 154 24.57 -13.22 7.05
CA PRO A 154 25.03 -14.17 6.05
C PRO A 154 24.79 -15.64 6.43
N LYS A 155 24.42 -15.94 7.68
CA LYS A 155 24.15 -17.31 8.17
C LYS A 155 22.74 -17.38 8.75
N TYR A 156 21.92 -18.25 8.17
CA TYR A 156 20.58 -18.53 8.68
C TYR A 156 20.63 -19.32 9.98
N ILE A 157 20.00 -18.80 11.04
CA ILE A 157 19.88 -19.48 12.34
C ILE A 157 18.40 -19.78 12.62
N GLU A 158 17.97 -20.99 12.27
CA GLU A 158 16.56 -21.41 12.27
C GLU A 158 15.83 -21.16 13.60
N ARG A 159 16.43 -21.57 14.72
CA ARG A 159 15.82 -21.42 16.05
C ARG A 159 15.56 -19.95 16.40
N LEU A 160 16.53 -19.07 16.13
CA LEU A 160 16.39 -17.64 16.38
C LEU A 160 15.37 -17.02 15.43
N GLN A 161 15.37 -17.44 14.16
CA GLN A 161 14.41 -16.93 13.20
C GLN A 161 12.97 -17.33 13.57
N THR A 162 12.75 -18.58 13.97
CA THR A 162 11.44 -19.07 14.41
C THR A 162 10.94 -18.28 15.62
N ALA A 163 11.81 -18.03 16.61
CA ALA A 163 11.49 -17.21 17.76
C ALA A 163 11.16 -15.77 17.37
N ASN A 164 11.89 -15.20 16.40
CA ASN A 164 11.66 -13.85 15.91
C ASN A 164 10.37 -13.73 15.11
N ASP A 165 10.07 -14.69 14.23
CA ASP A 165 8.84 -14.72 13.44
C ASP A 165 7.62 -14.85 14.37
N LYS A 166 7.71 -15.62 15.46
CA LYS A 166 6.66 -15.69 16.50
C LYS A 166 6.44 -14.35 17.20
N LYS A 167 7.51 -13.69 17.65
CA LYS A 167 7.44 -12.35 18.29
C LYS A 167 6.84 -11.32 17.32
N ASN A 168 7.23 -11.36 16.06
CA ASN A 168 6.74 -10.45 15.03
C ASN A 168 5.26 -10.70 14.71
N ALA A 169 4.82 -11.96 14.66
CA ALA A 169 3.41 -12.30 14.54
C ALA A 169 2.59 -11.77 15.73
N GLN A 170 3.08 -11.95 16.96
CA GLN A 170 2.42 -11.41 18.15
C GLN A 170 2.33 -9.88 18.13
N LEU A 171 3.40 -9.19 17.72
CA LEU A 171 3.38 -7.74 17.54
C LEU A 171 2.32 -7.32 16.52
N ILE A 172 2.28 -7.94 15.33
CA ILE A 172 1.28 -7.60 14.31
C ILE A 172 -0.14 -7.84 14.83
N ALA A 173 -0.40 -8.98 15.45
CA ALA A 173 -1.73 -9.29 15.99
C ALA A 173 -2.16 -8.27 17.06
N TRP A 174 -1.24 -7.93 17.97
CA TRP A 174 -1.48 -6.90 18.98
C TRP A 174 -1.68 -5.51 18.36
N THR A 175 -0.89 -5.13 17.37
CA THR A 175 -1.07 -3.86 16.65
C THR A 175 -2.42 -3.82 15.96
N ILE A 176 -2.84 -4.89 15.28
CA ILE A 176 -4.16 -4.97 14.64
C ILE A 176 -5.28 -4.76 15.65
N SER A 177 -5.19 -5.33 16.85
CA SER A 177 -6.26 -5.22 17.85
C SER A 177 -6.31 -3.86 18.57
N HIS A 178 -5.23 -3.07 18.57
CA HIS A 178 -5.15 -1.81 19.32
C HIS A 178 -5.08 -0.56 18.41
N TYR A 179 -4.47 -0.67 17.24
CA TYR A 179 -4.18 0.45 16.33
C TYR A 179 -4.63 0.20 14.88
N GLY A 180 -5.17 -0.99 14.60
CA GLY A 180 -5.45 -1.47 13.25
C GLY A 180 -4.19 -1.82 12.46
N TYR A 181 -4.27 -1.87 11.13
CA TYR A 181 -3.13 -2.27 10.31
C TYR A 181 -1.99 -1.24 10.34
N PRO A 182 -0.72 -1.66 10.47
CA PRO A 182 0.44 -0.76 10.43
C PRO A 182 0.75 -0.32 8.99
N SER A 183 -0.10 0.56 8.44
CA SER A 183 0.07 1.06 7.08
C SER A 183 1.24 2.04 6.96
N LEU A 184 1.65 2.33 5.72
CA LEU A 184 2.66 3.37 5.43
C LEU A 184 2.30 4.73 6.04
N GLN A 185 1.01 5.04 6.15
CA GLN A 185 0.53 6.30 6.72
C GLN A 185 0.55 6.30 8.26
N LYS A 186 0.73 5.13 8.91
CA LYS A 186 0.85 5.02 10.37
C LYS A 186 2.29 4.84 10.82
N ILE A 187 3.07 4.03 10.11
CA ILE A 187 4.44 3.66 10.52
C ILE A 187 5.53 4.11 9.53
N GLY A 188 5.16 4.65 8.37
CA GLY A 188 6.13 4.98 7.32
C GLY A 188 6.70 3.75 6.60
N LEU A 189 7.54 4.01 5.60
CA LEU A 189 8.36 2.98 4.94
C LEU A 189 9.76 2.87 5.54
N TRP A 190 10.23 3.95 6.18
CA TRP A 190 11.55 4.07 6.78
C TRP A 190 11.39 4.35 8.28
N GLY A 191 11.92 3.44 9.09
CA GLY A 191 11.88 3.50 10.54
C GLY A 191 13.04 4.26 11.15
N ASN A 192 13.23 4.06 12.45
CA ASN A 192 14.40 4.54 13.18
C ASN A 192 15.67 3.90 12.59
N ASN A 193 16.78 4.65 12.57
CA ASN A 193 18.07 4.21 12.02
C ASN A 193 17.98 3.74 10.54
N ASP A 194 17.12 4.38 9.75
CA ASP A 194 16.92 4.08 8.32
C ASP A 194 16.53 2.62 8.03
N ILE A 195 15.91 1.92 8.99
CA ILE A 195 15.41 0.57 8.77
C ILE A 195 14.28 0.59 7.75
N PHE A 196 14.44 -0.18 6.67
CA PHE A 196 13.41 -0.34 5.63
C PHE A 196 12.31 -1.28 6.12
N MET A 197 11.06 -0.81 6.10
CA MET A 197 9.90 -1.49 6.71
C MET A 197 8.78 -1.85 5.71
N PRO A 198 9.06 -2.60 4.63
CA PRO A 198 8.01 -3.05 3.71
C PRO A 198 7.17 -4.15 4.36
N MET A 199 5.93 -3.85 4.73
CA MET A 199 5.04 -4.78 5.44
C MET A 199 4.84 -6.12 4.74
N GLY A 200 4.90 -6.17 3.40
CA GLY A 200 4.87 -7.41 2.62
C GLY A 200 5.89 -8.45 3.09
N ASN A 201 7.10 -8.03 3.48
CA ASN A 201 8.13 -8.94 3.98
C ASN A 201 7.72 -9.61 5.28
N MET A 202 7.18 -8.84 6.24
CA MET A 202 6.68 -9.41 7.49
C MET A 202 5.45 -10.29 7.27
N LEU A 203 4.51 -9.85 6.43
CA LEU A 203 3.28 -10.59 6.15
C LEU A 203 3.54 -11.93 5.45
N ASN A 204 4.51 -12.00 4.57
CA ASN A 204 4.93 -13.24 3.93
C ASN A 204 5.29 -14.33 4.96
N HIS A 205 5.88 -13.94 6.11
CA HIS A 205 6.19 -14.87 7.19
C HIS A 205 4.99 -15.30 8.02
N MET A 206 3.88 -14.55 7.99
CA MET A 206 2.64 -14.93 8.68
C MET A 206 2.02 -16.19 8.09
N ALA A 207 2.34 -16.51 6.82
CA ALA A 207 1.94 -17.76 6.18
C ALA A 207 2.43 -19.01 6.93
N SER A 208 3.62 -18.94 7.54
CA SER A 208 4.23 -20.04 8.28
C SER A 208 3.78 -20.13 9.74
N THR A 209 2.88 -19.25 10.19
CA THR A 209 2.36 -19.31 11.56
C THR A 209 1.46 -20.52 11.75
N ASN A 210 1.23 -20.87 13.02
CA ASN A 210 0.41 -22.03 13.37
C ASN A 210 -1.04 -21.91 12.86
N ASN A 211 -1.78 -23.01 12.94
CA ASN A 211 -3.16 -23.10 12.45
C ASN A 211 -4.18 -22.25 13.21
N VAL A 212 -3.77 -21.55 14.28
CA VAL A 212 -4.61 -20.60 15.03
C VAL A 212 -4.39 -19.17 14.53
N LEU A 213 -3.12 -18.76 14.39
CA LEU A 213 -2.77 -17.40 13.96
C LEU A 213 -2.94 -17.17 12.47
N TYR A 214 -2.65 -18.16 11.63
CA TYR A 214 -2.77 -17.98 10.18
C TYR A 214 -4.22 -17.64 9.74
N PRO A 215 -5.27 -18.35 10.19
CA PRO A 215 -6.65 -17.97 9.87
C PRO A 215 -7.00 -16.54 10.31
N TYR A 216 -6.53 -16.12 11.49
CA TYR A 216 -6.70 -14.75 11.97
C TYR A 216 -6.06 -13.73 11.01
N PHE A 217 -4.81 -13.93 10.59
CA PHE A 217 -4.17 -13.03 9.63
C PHE A 217 -4.85 -13.08 8.26
N LYS A 218 -5.23 -14.25 7.77
CA LYS A 218 -5.97 -14.39 6.50
C LYS A 218 -7.25 -13.55 6.49
N GLU A 219 -8.01 -13.54 7.58
CA GLU A 219 -9.23 -12.73 7.69
C GLU A 219 -8.90 -11.23 7.83
N LYS A 220 -8.04 -10.87 8.79
CA LYS A 220 -7.79 -9.46 9.13
C LYS A 220 -7.06 -8.73 8.01
N ILE A 221 -6.06 -9.34 7.38
CA ILE A 221 -5.34 -8.69 6.28
C ILE A 221 -6.26 -8.49 5.08
N LEU A 222 -7.16 -9.42 4.76
CA LEU A 222 -8.16 -9.22 3.71
C LEU A 222 -9.12 -8.06 4.04
N HIS A 223 -9.50 -7.90 5.32
CA HIS A 223 -10.24 -6.72 5.74
C HIS A 223 -9.47 -5.43 5.42
N TYR A 224 -8.16 -5.39 5.69
CA TYR A 224 -7.33 -4.22 5.39
C TYR A 224 -7.05 -3.97 3.91
N VAL A 225 -7.15 -5.00 3.06
CA VAL A 225 -7.20 -4.83 1.60
C VAL A 225 -8.50 -4.12 1.20
N LYS A 226 -9.64 -4.47 1.83
CA LYS A 226 -10.94 -3.82 1.56
C LYS A 226 -10.97 -2.36 1.99
N THR A 227 -10.20 -1.99 3.02
CA THR A 227 -10.07 -0.62 3.52
C THR A 227 -9.01 0.21 2.80
N GLY A 228 -8.14 -0.42 2.00
CA GLY A 228 -7.03 0.24 1.31
C GLY A 228 -5.81 0.51 2.18
N GLU A 229 -5.73 -0.07 3.38
CA GLU A 229 -4.57 0.07 4.26
C GLU A 229 -3.47 -0.96 3.96
N CYS A 230 -3.83 -2.12 3.39
CA CYS A 230 -2.93 -3.17 2.95
C CYS A 230 -3.03 -3.35 1.43
N THR A 231 -1.89 -3.56 0.76
CA THR A 231 -1.90 -3.80 -0.68
C THR A 231 -2.43 -5.21 -0.99
N PRO A 232 -3.16 -5.40 -2.11
CA PRO A 232 -3.57 -6.73 -2.54
C PRO A 232 -2.39 -7.68 -2.75
N ASP A 233 -1.25 -7.17 -3.25
CA ASP A 233 -0.03 -7.94 -3.49
C ASP A 233 0.54 -8.54 -2.19
N ASP A 234 0.59 -7.77 -1.11
CA ASP A 234 1.08 -8.26 0.20
C ASP A 234 0.18 -9.39 0.74
N TYR A 235 -1.15 -9.23 0.63
CA TYR A 235 -2.10 -10.26 1.02
C TYR A 235 -1.95 -11.51 0.15
N ALA A 236 -1.92 -11.35 -1.17
CA ALA A 236 -1.80 -12.43 -2.13
C ALA A 236 -0.51 -13.24 -1.90
N ALA A 237 0.62 -12.56 -1.66
CA ALA A 237 1.89 -13.19 -1.35
C ALA A 237 1.82 -14.04 -0.07
N MET A 238 1.17 -13.56 0.99
CA MET A 238 0.95 -14.35 2.20
C MET A 238 0.10 -15.61 1.92
N ILE A 239 -0.96 -15.50 1.12
CA ILE A 239 -1.83 -16.64 0.80
C ILE A 239 -1.09 -17.67 -0.06
N ASP A 240 -0.43 -17.24 -1.12
CA ASP A 240 0.29 -18.15 -2.01
C ASP A 240 1.50 -18.78 -1.31
N LYS A 241 2.13 -18.08 -0.35
CA LYS A 241 3.20 -18.67 0.48
C LYS A 241 2.66 -19.80 1.34
N ARG A 242 1.46 -19.65 1.91
CA ARG A 242 0.81 -20.72 2.66
C ARG A 242 0.50 -21.91 1.74
N ALA A 243 -0.07 -21.64 0.57
CA ALA A 243 -0.36 -22.68 -0.42
C ALA A 243 0.90 -23.46 -0.78
N PHE A 244 2.03 -22.77 -1.01
CA PHE A 244 3.33 -23.41 -1.23
C PHE A 244 3.77 -24.32 -0.08
N ILE A 245 3.69 -23.84 1.17
CA ILE A 245 4.06 -24.63 2.37
C ILE A 245 3.18 -25.89 2.48
N GLU A 246 1.91 -25.80 2.11
CA GLU A 246 0.95 -26.91 2.14
C GLU A 246 0.98 -27.81 0.90
N GLY A 247 1.89 -27.56 -0.06
CA GLY A 247 1.95 -28.31 -1.31
C GLY A 247 0.75 -28.10 -2.25
N ARG A 248 0.02 -26.99 -2.10
CA ARG A 248 -1.12 -26.60 -2.94
C ARG A 248 -0.68 -25.67 -4.07
N GLY A 249 -1.47 -25.62 -5.15
CA GLY A 249 -1.30 -24.64 -6.23
C GLY A 249 -1.59 -23.21 -5.76
N GLN A 250 -0.97 -22.24 -6.44
CA GLN A 250 -1.14 -20.81 -6.13
C GLN A 250 -2.58 -20.34 -6.35
N GLU A 251 -3.08 -19.51 -5.43
CA GLU A 251 -4.42 -18.90 -5.50
C GLU A 251 -4.42 -17.60 -6.30
N TYR A 252 -3.32 -16.83 -6.24
CA TYR A 252 -3.18 -15.52 -6.87
C TYR A 252 -2.00 -15.41 -7.85
N GLY A 253 -1.07 -16.37 -7.86
CA GLY A 253 0.05 -16.42 -8.80
C GLY A 253 1.15 -15.40 -8.50
N THR A 254 1.51 -15.16 -7.24
CA THR A 254 2.55 -14.19 -6.85
C THR A 254 3.98 -14.77 -6.81
N PHE A 255 4.16 -16.08 -6.82
CA PHE A 255 5.48 -16.74 -6.81
C PHE A 255 5.88 -17.17 -8.21
N SER A 256 7.03 -16.68 -8.70
CA SER A 256 7.55 -17.03 -10.02
C SER A 256 7.91 -18.50 -10.17
N ASN A 257 8.26 -19.16 -9.06
CA ASN A 257 8.84 -20.50 -9.05
C ASN A 257 7.79 -21.63 -8.88
N MET A 258 6.49 -21.32 -8.91
CA MET A 258 5.47 -22.37 -8.94
C MET A 258 4.58 -22.23 -10.18
N LEU A 259 4.23 -23.36 -10.76
CA LEU A 259 3.37 -23.43 -11.93
C LEU A 259 1.96 -22.92 -11.59
N ILE A 260 1.41 -22.14 -12.52
CA ILE A 260 0.00 -21.72 -12.50
C ILE A 260 -0.76 -22.70 -13.39
N SER A 261 -1.48 -23.63 -12.77
CA SER A 261 -2.24 -24.66 -13.49
C SER A 261 -3.50 -24.11 -14.16
N ASP A 262 -4.15 -23.12 -13.56
CA ASP A 262 -5.37 -22.50 -14.08
C ASP A 262 -5.30 -20.98 -13.96
N SER A 263 -4.87 -20.35 -15.06
CA SER A 263 -4.75 -18.89 -15.13
C SER A 263 -6.11 -18.16 -15.09
N VAL A 264 -7.21 -18.81 -15.48
CA VAL A 264 -8.55 -18.21 -15.47
C VAL A 264 -9.02 -18.09 -14.03
N LYS A 265 -8.90 -19.18 -13.24
CA LYS A 265 -9.19 -19.17 -11.81
C LYS A 265 -8.34 -18.16 -11.05
N VAL A 266 -7.03 -18.14 -11.32
CA VAL A 266 -6.13 -17.17 -10.68
C VAL A 266 -6.53 -15.72 -11.01
N ASN A 267 -6.82 -15.40 -12.28
CA ASN A 267 -7.28 -14.06 -12.66
C ASN A 267 -8.62 -13.68 -12.00
N ASN A 268 -9.54 -14.64 -11.86
CA ASN A 268 -10.80 -14.42 -11.14
C ASN A 268 -10.56 -14.11 -9.66
N ASN A 269 -9.64 -14.82 -9.01
CA ASN A 269 -9.25 -14.55 -7.62
C ASN A 269 -8.57 -13.19 -7.48
N ARG A 270 -7.61 -12.87 -8.34
CA ARG A 270 -6.92 -11.57 -8.39
C ARG A 270 -7.91 -10.40 -8.48
N LYS A 271 -8.91 -10.50 -9.36
CA LYS A 271 -9.98 -9.49 -9.48
C LYS A 271 -10.79 -9.30 -8.19
N LYS A 272 -11.05 -10.38 -7.43
CA LYS A 272 -11.80 -10.33 -6.16
C LYS A 272 -11.09 -9.53 -5.07
N ILE A 273 -9.77 -9.34 -5.16
CA ILE A 273 -8.98 -8.53 -4.22
C ILE A 273 -8.43 -7.24 -4.85
N GLY A 274 -8.79 -6.95 -6.11
CA GLY A 274 -8.39 -5.71 -6.78
C GLY A 274 -7.04 -5.78 -7.49
N MET A 275 -6.47 -6.97 -7.68
CA MET A 275 -5.25 -7.14 -8.47
C MET A 275 -5.54 -7.17 -9.98
N PRO A 276 -4.62 -6.66 -10.81
CA PRO A 276 -4.68 -6.82 -12.26
C PRO A 276 -4.48 -8.29 -12.68
N SER A 277 -4.88 -8.65 -13.89
CA SER A 277 -4.66 -10.00 -14.43
C SER A 277 -3.16 -10.33 -14.55
N LEU A 278 -2.80 -11.62 -14.54
CA LEU A 278 -1.40 -12.06 -14.67
C LEU A 278 -0.69 -11.50 -15.90
N LYS A 279 -1.39 -11.41 -17.04
CA LYS A 279 -0.83 -10.81 -18.27
C LYS A 279 -0.61 -9.32 -18.08
N TYR A 280 -1.57 -8.63 -17.45
CA TYR A 280 -1.48 -7.19 -17.28
C TYR A 280 -0.43 -6.79 -16.24
N SER A 281 -0.34 -7.51 -15.11
CA SER A 281 0.73 -7.34 -14.13
C SER A 281 2.10 -7.43 -14.76
N ARG A 282 2.36 -8.44 -15.60
CA ARG A 282 3.66 -8.57 -16.31
C ARG A 282 3.98 -7.34 -17.16
N LYS A 283 2.98 -6.72 -17.79
CA LYS A 283 3.16 -5.49 -18.58
C LYS A 283 3.44 -4.28 -17.68
N ILE A 284 2.73 -4.12 -16.56
CA ILE A 284 3.02 -3.09 -15.54
C ILE A 284 4.46 -3.22 -15.06
N TYR A 285 4.88 -4.43 -14.65
CA TYR A 285 6.26 -4.69 -14.23
C TYR A 285 7.27 -4.34 -15.31
N LYS A 286 7.06 -4.81 -16.55
CA LYS A 286 7.98 -4.52 -17.67
C LYS A 286 8.09 -3.02 -17.95
N ASP A 287 7.00 -2.26 -17.86
CA ASP A 287 7.04 -0.82 -18.10
C ASP A 287 7.67 -0.03 -16.95
N TYR A 288 7.54 -0.52 -15.71
CA TYR A 288 8.15 0.12 -14.55
C TYR A 288 9.68 -0.04 -14.53
N PHE A 289 10.20 -1.20 -14.97
CA PHE A 289 11.65 -1.50 -14.99
C PHE A 289 12.28 -1.30 -16.38
N LYS A 290 11.67 -0.45 -17.23
CA LYS A 290 12.11 -0.25 -18.62
C LYS A 290 13.18 0.84 -18.80
N ASP A 291 13.71 1.32 -17.69
CA ASP A 291 14.84 2.26 -17.64
C ASP A 291 16.17 1.50 -17.54
#